data_AF-A0A7W7MT87-F1
#
_entry.id   AF-A0A7W7MT87-F1
#
_cell.length_a   1.000
_cell.length_b   1.000
_cell.length_c   1.000
_cell.angle_alpha   90.00
_cell.angle_beta   90.00
_cell.angle_gamma   90.00
#
_symmetry.space_group_name_H-M   'P 1'
#
loop_
_entity.id
_entity.type
_entity.pdbx_description
1 polymer ?
#
loop_
_entity_poly.entity_id
_entity_poly.type
_entity_poly.pdbx_seq_one_letter_code
_entity_poly.pdbx_strand_id
1 'polypeptide(L)'
;MSRTLRTAVVTTAAFAVAIVAGAPAQAAERPLDKAKTVVTARIDKRLAALKRFDTTLGKAERVQSAHRATLAKLIDDQTAGLTALRTKVAGETTAAAVKADAQSMVNDFRVFILTGPKVRLTAAIDTELAVIDKLDDRSDVDQAKLKSVTTSVNGQVDKLLAIQPGPDGDAIRAQVQPIREAARSARTTLRSLK
;
A
#
# COMPACT_ATOMS: atom_id res chain seq x y z
N MET A 1 -12.56 95.93 6.52
CA MET A 1 -11.27 96.66 6.49
C MET A 1 -10.18 95.65 6.82
N SER A 2 -9.10 95.39 6.10
CA SER A 2 -8.56 95.82 4.81
C SER A 2 -7.42 94.85 4.44
N ARG A 3 -7.33 94.50 3.15
CA ARG A 3 -6.24 93.91 2.31
C ARG A 3 -4.83 93.77 2.95
N THR A 4 -4.05 92.70 2.68
CA THR A 4 -3.09 92.55 1.54
C THR A 4 -2.39 91.16 1.65
N LEU A 5 -2.36 90.23 0.69
CA LEU A 5 -1.69 90.08 -0.63
C LEU A 5 -0.17 89.70 -0.63
N ARG A 6 0.10 88.51 -1.24
CA ARG A 6 1.32 88.00 -1.95
C ARG A 6 2.47 87.49 -1.05
N THR A 7 3.18 86.37 -1.32
CA THR A 7 3.69 85.82 -2.58
C THR A 7 4.00 84.31 -2.45
N ALA A 8 3.87 83.57 -3.55
CA ALA A 8 4.15 82.14 -3.68
C ALA A 8 5.64 81.81 -3.88
N VAL A 9 6.08 80.63 -3.42
CA VAL A 9 7.12 79.81 -4.10
C VAL A 9 6.75 78.33 -3.92
N VAL A 10 6.55 77.66 -5.06
CA VAL A 10 6.40 76.21 -5.22
C VAL A 10 7.79 75.59 -5.18
N THR A 11 8.00 74.58 -4.33
CA THR A 11 9.05 73.56 -4.55
C THR A 11 8.52 72.19 -4.17
N THR A 12 8.29 71.39 -5.20
CA THR A 12 8.02 69.95 -5.19
C THR A 12 9.27 69.18 -4.75
N ALA A 13 9.15 68.29 -3.78
CA ALA A 13 10.13 67.22 -3.54
C ALA A 13 9.41 65.90 -3.28
N ALA A 14 9.83 64.89 -4.04
CA ALA A 14 9.12 63.66 -4.33
C ALA A 14 8.99 62.70 -3.14
N PHE A 15 7.81 62.09 -3.00
CA PHE A 15 7.61 60.86 -2.25
C PHE A 15 8.32 59.71 -2.97
N ALA A 16 9.45 59.23 -2.43
CA ALA A 16 10.02 57.96 -2.81
C ALA A 16 9.19 56.82 -2.20
N VAL A 17 8.24 56.29 -2.96
CA VAL A 17 7.57 55.02 -2.66
C VAL A 17 8.59 53.91 -2.94
N ALA A 18 9.22 53.39 -1.89
CA ALA A 18 9.93 52.13 -1.96
C ALA A 18 8.90 51.01 -2.13
N ILE A 19 8.69 50.57 -3.37
CA ILE A 19 7.98 49.33 -3.69
C ILE A 19 8.89 48.19 -3.19
N VAL A 20 8.63 47.72 -1.97
CA VAL A 20 9.11 46.40 -1.54
C VAL A 20 8.40 45.40 -2.44
N ALA A 21 9.14 44.87 -3.41
CA ALA A 21 8.71 43.77 -4.26
C ALA A 21 8.19 42.65 -3.34
N GLY A 22 6.87 42.43 -3.38
CA GLY A 22 6.21 41.41 -2.59
C GLY A 22 6.80 40.05 -2.90
N ALA A 23 7.59 39.53 -1.97
CA ALA A 23 7.78 38.09 -1.87
C ALA A 23 6.37 37.48 -1.80
N PRO A 24 6.05 36.46 -2.61
CA PRO A 24 4.73 35.85 -2.53
C PRO A 24 4.57 35.32 -1.11
N ALA A 25 3.63 35.90 -0.37
CA ALA A 25 3.16 35.32 0.87
C ALA A 25 2.62 33.94 0.52
N GLN A 26 3.43 32.90 0.73
CA GLN A 26 2.98 31.53 0.63
C GLN A 26 1.89 31.38 1.69
N ALA A 27 0.63 31.45 1.24
CA ALA A 27 -0.51 31.26 2.12
C ALA A 27 -0.31 29.92 2.82
N ALA A 28 -0.14 29.96 4.15
CA ALA A 28 0.05 28.75 4.92
C ALA A 28 -1.16 27.84 4.69
N GLU A 29 -0.92 26.63 4.16
CA GLU A 29 -1.98 25.64 3.99
C GLU A 29 -2.71 25.41 5.31
N ARG A 30 -4.05 25.38 5.25
CA ARG A 30 -4.88 25.14 6.43
C ARG A 30 -4.59 23.74 6.99
N PRO A 31 -4.63 23.54 8.32
CA PRO A 31 -4.33 22.25 8.93
C PRO A 31 -5.12 21.06 8.37
N LEU A 32 -6.39 21.29 8.00
CA LEU A 32 -7.23 20.27 7.36
C LEU A 32 -6.72 19.87 5.96
N ASP A 33 -6.35 20.85 5.14
CA ASP A 33 -5.85 20.61 3.78
C ASP A 33 -4.56 19.78 3.83
N LYS A 34 -3.65 20.10 4.76
CA LYS A 34 -2.45 19.28 5.03
C LYS A 34 -2.78 17.84 5.40
N ALA A 35 -3.76 17.64 6.29
CA ALA A 35 -4.18 16.29 6.70
C ALA A 35 -4.73 15.48 5.51
N LYS A 36 -5.57 16.10 4.67
CA LYS A 36 -6.12 15.49 3.45
C LYS A 36 -5.02 15.10 2.47
N THR A 37 -4.04 15.98 2.25
CA THR A 37 -2.87 15.71 1.40
C THR A 37 -2.06 14.51 1.90
N VAL A 38 -1.78 14.44 3.20
CA VAL A 38 -1.02 13.32 3.79
C VAL A 38 -1.77 12.00 3.66
N VAL A 39 -3.09 11.99 3.94
CA VAL A 39 -3.90 10.78 3.81
C VAL A 39 -4.01 10.33 2.36
N THR A 40 -4.25 11.26 1.43
CA THR A 40 -4.30 10.98 -0.01
C THR A 40 -3.00 10.35 -0.50
N ALA A 41 -1.84 10.90 -0.13
CA ALA A 41 -0.54 10.35 -0.51
C ALA A 41 -0.32 8.92 0.03
N ARG A 42 -0.88 8.59 1.20
CA ARG A 42 -0.82 7.23 1.77
C ARG A 42 -1.75 6.25 1.04
N ILE A 43 -2.88 6.72 0.52
CA ILE A 43 -3.77 5.95 -0.33
C ILE A 43 -3.08 5.69 -1.68
N ASP A 44 -2.52 6.72 -2.30
CA ASP A 44 -1.84 6.61 -3.60
C ASP A 44 -0.67 5.61 -3.54
N LYS A 45 0.11 5.62 -2.45
CA LYS A 45 1.17 4.61 -2.20
C LYS A 45 0.63 3.17 -2.17
N ARG A 46 -0.56 2.97 -1.60
CA ARG A 46 -1.20 1.63 -1.55
C ARG A 46 -1.74 1.23 -2.91
N LEU A 47 -2.39 2.12 -3.65
CA LEU A 47 -2.84 1.88 -5.02
C LEU A 47 -1.66 1.51 -5.93
N ALA A 48 -0.55 2.23 -5.83
CA ALA A 48 0.67 1.90 -6.57
C ALA A 48 1.24 0.52 -6.19
N ALA A 49 1.14 0.13 -4.91
CA ALA A 49 1.57 -1.19 -4.47
C ALA A 49 0.65 -2.31 -4.99
N LEU A 50 -0.66 -2.10 -4.98
CA LEU A 50 -1.64 -3.04 -5.53
C LEU A 50 -1.39 -3.29 -7.03
N LYS A 51 -1.14 -2.24 -7.82
CA LYS A 51 -0.75 -2.38 -9.23
C LYS A 51 0.53 -3.22 -9.42
N ARG A 52 1.53 -3.05 -8.54
CA ARG A 52 2.76 -3.87 -8.57
C ARG A 52 2.47 -5.33 -8.20
N PHE A 53 1.56 -5.57 -7.27
CA PHE A 53 1.14 -6.92 -6.88
C PHE A 53 0.38 -7.63 -7.99
N ASP A 54 -0.51 -6.92 -8.69
CA ASP A 54 -1.18 -7.41 -9.89
C ASP A 54 -0.18 -7.81 -10.98
N THR A 55 0.78 -6.92 -11.28
CA THR A 55 1.87 -7.24 -12.22
C THR A 55 2.69 -8.46 -11.78
N THR A 56 2.95 -8.60 -10.49
CA THR A 56 3.68 -9.75 -9.94
C THR A 56 2.87 -11.04 -10.10
N LEU A 57 1.57 -10.99 -9.82
CA LEU A 57 0.66 -12.12 -9.99
C LEU A 57 0.60 -12.54 -11.46
N GLY A 58 0.47 -11.59 -12.39
CA GLY A 58 0.47 -11.84 -13.84
C GLY A 58 1.73 -12.55 -14.35
N LYS A 59 2.89 -12.32 -13.71
CA LYS A 59 4.17 -12.98 -14.05
C LYS A 59 4.39 -14.33 -13.36
N ALA A 60 3.58 -14.68 -12.36
CA ALA A 60 3.76 -15.89 -11.59
C ALA A 60 3.11 -17.09 -12.30
N GLU A 61 3.82 -17.68 -13.26
CA GLU A 61 3.30 -18.73 -14.16
C GLU A 61 2.78 -19.98 -13.43
N ARG A 62 3.36 -20.31 -12.27
CA ARG A 62 3.04 -21.52 -11.50
C ARG A 62 1.88 -21.34 -10.51
N VAL A 63 1.34 -20.13 -10.35
CA VAL A 63 0.20 -19.91 -9.46
C VAL A 63 -1.02 -20.63 -10.01
N GLN A 64 -1.66 -21.44 -9.17
CA GLN A 64 -2.86 -22.19 -9.52
C GLN A 64 -4.00 -21.24 -9.93
N SER A 65 -4.85 -21.68 -10.86
CA SER A 65 -5.92 -20.85 -11.42
C SER A 65 -6.89 -20.32 -10.37
N ALA A 66 -7.29 -21.16 -9.41
CA ALA A 66 -8.16 -20.78 -8.30
C ALA A 66 -7.51 -19.70 -7.41
N HIS A 67 -6.26 -19.92 -6.99
CA HIS A 67 -5.52 -18.94 -6.19
C HIS A 67 -5.34 -17.61 -6.93
N ARG A 68 -5.06 -17.66 -8.24
CA ARG A 68 -4.96 -16.47 -9.09
C ARG A 68 -6.26 -15.69 -9.10
N ALA A 69 -7.39 -16.36 -9.32
CA ALA A 69 -8.70 -15.73 -9.34
C ALA A 69 -9.01 -15.05 -8.00
N THR A 70 -8.74 -15.72 -6.88
CA THR A 70 -8.93 -15.16 -5.54
C THR A 70 -8.04 -13.94 -5.29
N LEU A 71 -6.77 -14.01 -5.65
CA LEU A 71 -5.83 -12.89 -5.48
C LEU A 71 -6.17 -11.70 -6.37
N ALA A 72 -6.53 -11.94 -7.64
CA ALA A 72 -6.95 -10.90 -8.58
C ALA A 72 -8.19 -10.17 -8.03
N LYS A 73 -9.22 -10.92 -7.64
CA LYS A 73 -10.42 -10.34 -7.02
C LYS A 73 -10.10 -9.52 -5.77
N LEU A 74 -9.23 -10.02 -4.89
CA LEU A 74 -8.81 -9.28 -3.70
C LEU A 74 -8.12 -7.95 -4.06
N ILE A 75 -7.25 -7.96 -5.06
CA ILE A 75 -6.54 -6.75 -5.51
C ILE A 75 -7.52 -5.74 -6.13
N ASP A 76 -8.48 -6.21 -6.93
CA ASP A 76 -9.51 -5.37 -7.54
C ASP A 76 -10.43 -4.74 -6.49
N ASP A 77 -10.94 -5.55 -5.56
CA ASP A 77 -11.80 -5.10 -4.46
C ASP A 77 -11.07 -4.02 -3.62
N GLN A 78 -9.79 -4.24 -3.28
CA GLN A 78 -9.00 -3.26 -2.52
C GLN A 78 -8.68 -2.00 -3.32
N THR A 79 -8.46 -2.12 -4.63
CA THR A 79 -8.23 -0.97 -5.52
C THR A 79 -9.48 -0.10 -5.61
N ALA A 80 -10.64 -0.72 -5.77
CA ALA A 80 -11.94 -0.03 -5.75
C ALA A 80 -12.18 0.66 -4.40
N GLY A 81 -12.01 -0.06 -3.30
CA GLY A 81 -12.21 0.47 -1.95
C GLY A 81 -11.28 1.63 -1.60
N LEU A 82 -10.00 1.54 -1.96
CA LEU A 82 -9.05 2.64 -1.75
C LEU A 82 -9.32 3.84 -2.65
N THR A 83 -9.80 3.63 -3.88
CA THR A 83 -10.21 4.72 -4.78
C THR A 83 -11.43 5.45 -4.21
N ALA A 84 -12.41 4.72 -3.69
CA ALA A 84 -13.55 5.30 -3.01
C ALA A 84 -13.13 6.09 -1.75
N LEU A 85 -12.24 5.52 -0.94
CA LEU A 85 -11.70 6.19 0.25
C LEU A 85 -10.95 7.49 -0.11
N ARG A 86 -10.23 7.51 -1.24
CA ARG A 86 -9.57 8.72 -1.75
C ARG A 86 -10.57 9.83 -2.04
N THR A 87 -11.66 9.50 -2.74
CA THR A 87 -12.75 10.45 -3.03
C THR A 87 -13.41 10.93 -1.74
N LYS A 88 -13.66 10.04 -0.79
CA LYS A 88 -14.22 10.38 0.51
C LYS A 88 -13.35 11.39 1.26
N VAL A 89 -12.05 11.08 1.40
CA VAL A 89 -11.06 11.97 2.04
C VAL A 89 -11.04 13.35 1.39
N ALA A 90 -11.18 13.44 0.06
CA ALA A 90 -11.24 14.73 -0.63
C ALA A 90 -12.50 15.54 -0.28
N GLY A 91 -13.62 14.89 0.03
CA GLY A 91 -14.87 15.51 0.47
C GLY A 91 -14.91 15.90 1.95
N GLU A 92 -13.97 15.42 2.77
CA GLU A 92 -14.04 15.63 4.22
C GLU A 92 -13.87 17.10 4.64
N THR A 93 -14.67 17.51 5.63
CA THR A 93 -14.73 18.88 6.15
C THR A 93 -14.17 19.00 7.57
N THR A 94 -13.82 17.89 8.22
CA THR A 94 -13.30 17.87 9.59
C THR A 94 -12.05 17.02 9.73
N ALA A 95 -11.17 17.39 10.66
CA ALA A 95 -9.96 16.62 10.94
C ALA A 95 -10.28 15.24 11.56
N ALA A 96 -11.37 15.14 12.33
CA ALA A 96 -11.82 13.89 12.93
C ALA A 96 -12.23 12.86 11.87
N ALA A 97 -12.95 13.29 10.83
CA ALA A 97 -13.37 12.40 9.75
C ALA A 97 -12.18 11.96 8.87
N VAL A 98 -11.26 12.88 8.55
CA VAL A 98 -10.00 12.53 7.86
C VAL A 98 -9.18 11.52 8.68
N LYS A 99 -9.16 11.64 10.02
CA LYS A 99 -8.50 10.67 10.90
C LYS A 99 -9.17 9.29 10.85
N ALA A 100 -10.50 9.23 10.88
CA ALA A 100 -11.25 7.97 10.77
C ALA A 100 -10.97 7.28 9.43
N ASP A 101 -10.96 8.02 8.33
CA ASP A 101 -10.59 7.52 7.01
C ASP A 101 -9.11 7.08 6.94
N ALA A 102 -8.23 7.76 7.66
CA ALA A 102 -6.85 7.33 7.76
C ALA A 102 -6.68 5.99 8.50
N GLN A 103 -7.62 5.65 9.41
CA GLN A 103 -7.61 4.39 10.15
C GLN A 103 -8.17 3.23 9.31
N SER A 104 -9.17 3.44 8.46
CA SER A 104 -9.69 2.39 7.58
C SER A 104 -8.63 1.86 6.61
N MET A 105 -7.68 2.70 6.16
CA MET A 105 -6.48 2.26 5.42
C MET A 105 -5.64 1.18 6.12
N VAL A 106 -5.74 1.06 7.44
CA VAL A 106 -5.01 0.08 8.25
C VAL A 106 -5.94 -1.03 8.73
N ASN A 107 -7.20 -0.73 9.02
CA ASN A 107 -8.13 -1.74 9.52
C ASN A 107 -8.65 -2.62 8.38
N ASP A 108 -8.92 -2.03 7.21
CA ASP A 108 -9.64 -2.69 6.12
C ASP A 108 -8.72 -2.97 4.91
N PHE A 109 -7.66 -2.18 4.73
CA PHE A 109 -6.79 -2.23 3.54
C PHE A 109 -5.31 -2.46 3.89
N ARG A 110 -4.98 -3.56 4.58
CA ARG A 110 -3.61 -3.92 4.97
C ARG A 110 -2.68 -4.36 3.82
N VAL A 111 -2.59 -3.53 2.79
CA VAL A 111 -1.87 -3.78 1.53
C VAL A 111 -0.42 -4.25 1.78
N PHE A 112 0.32 -3.57 2.65
CA PHE A 112 1.75 -3.86 2.84
C PHE A 112 2.03 -5.08 3.74
N ILE A 113 1.23 -5.32 4.78
CA ILE A 113 1.51 -6.39 5.74
C ILE A 113 0.74 -7.67 5.46
N LEU A 114 -0.31 -7.62 4.63
CA LEU A 114 -1.16 -8.76 4.33
C LEU A 114 -1.23 -9.03 2.82
N THR A 115 -1.75 -8.10 2.01
CA THR A 115 -1.95 -8.35 0.58
C THR A 115 -0.65 -8.66 -0.16
N GLY A 116 0.42 -7.91 0.11
CA GLY A 116 1.74 -8.18 -0.47
C GLY A 116 2.28 -9.57 -0.12
N PRO A 117 2.29 -9.97 1.16
CA PRO A 117 2.59 -11.34 1.58
C PRO A 117 1.70 -12.41 0.94
N LYS A 118 0.37 -12.19 0.82
CA LYS A 118 -0.55 -13.13 0.15
C LYS A 118 -0.04 -13.46 -1.25
N VAL A 119 0.19 -12.44 -2.09
CA VAL A 119 0.65 -12.64 -3.48
C VAL A 119 2.00 -13.37 -3.55
N ARG A 120 2.99 -12.95 -2.76
CA ARG A 120 4.35 -13.51 -2.84
C ARG A 120 4.43 -14.94 -2.31
N LEU A 121 3.75 -15.23 -1.20
CA LEU A 121 3.80 -16.55 -0.58
C LEU A 121 2.96 -17.55 -1.35
N THR A 122 1.79 -17.16 -1.87
CA THR A 122 1.03 -18.01 -2.80
C THR A 122 1.88 -18.39 -4.02
N ALA A 123 2.55 -17.42 -4.65
CA ALA A 123 3.44 -17.70 -5.78
C ALA A 123 4.61 -18.64 -5.42
N ALA A 124 5.17 -18.48 -4.22
CA ALA A 124 6.24 -19.35 -3.74
C ALA A 124 5.74 -20.78 -3.48
N ILE A 125 4.64 -20.93 -2.73
CA ILE A 125 4.08 -22.22 -2.35
C ILE A 125 3.58 -22.99 -3.58
N ASP A 126 2.86 -22.33 -4.50
CA ASP A 126 2.40 -22.99 -5.73
C ASP A 126 3.57 -23.41 -6.63
N THR A 127 4.67 -22.63 -6.63
CA THR A 127 5.91 -23.03 -7.30
C THR A 127 6.53 -24.25 -6.65
N GLU A 128 6.52 -24.33 -5.31
CA GLU A 128 7.03 -25.47 -4.56
C GLU A 128 6.19 -26.73 -4.82
N LEU A 129 4.85 -26.61 -4.83
CA LEU A 129 3.94 -27.70 -5.20
C LEU A 129 4.22 -28.21 -6.62
N ALA A 130 4.37 -27.31 -7.61
CA ALA A 130 4.72 -27.73 -8.97
C ALA A 130 6.10 -28.40 -9.08
N VAL A 131 7.04 -28.07 -8.19
CA VAL A 131 8.34 -28.76 -8.11
C VAL A 131 8.18 -30.14 -7.47
N ILE A 132 7.34 -30.26 -6.44
CA ILE A 132 7.02 -31.53 -5.80
C ILE A 132 6.44 -32.50 -6.82
N ASP A 133 5.43 -32.07 -7.59
CA ASP A 133 4.80 -32.88 -8.63
C ASP A 133 5.84 -33.41 -9.64
N LYS A 134 6.81 -32.57 -10.03
CA LYS A 134 7.89 -32.98 -10.94
C LYS A 134 8.87 -33.98 -10.30
N LEU A 135 9.08 -33.92 -8.99
CA LEU A 135 10.01 -34.81 -8.28
C LEU A 135 9.36 -36.15 -7.91
N ASP A 136 8.04 -36.22 -7.80
CA ASP A 136 7.31 -37.43 -7.39
C ASP A 136 7.57 -38.60 -8.35
N ASP A 137 7.66 -38.31 -9.65
CA ASP A 137 7.93 -39.29 -10.71
C ASP A 137 9.39 -39.82 -10.76
N ARG A 138 10.28 -39.27 -9.93
CA ARG A 138 11.71 -39.63 -9.95
C ARG A 138 12.04 -40.73 -8.94
N SER A 139 12.69 -41.78 -9.39
CA SER A 139 13.14 -42.89 -8.54
C SER A 139 14.38 -42.57 -7.70
N ASP A 140 15.13 -41.53 -8.07
CA ASP A 140 16.35 -41.11 -7.37
C ASP A 140 16.12 -40.07 -6.25
N VAL A 141 14.86 -39.71 -6.00
CA VAL A 141 14.46 -38.75 -4.96
C VAL A 141 14.14 -39.47 -3.65
N ASP A 142 14.54 -38.87 -2.52
CA ASP A 142 14.11 -39.29 -1.19
C ASP A 142 12.61 -38.99 -0.98
N GLN A 143 11.78 -40.00 -1.27
CA GLN A 143 10.32 -39.91 -1.23
C GLN A 143 9.78 -39.59 0.18
N ALA A 144 10.48 -40.00 1.23
CA ALA A 144 10.08 -39.68 2.60
C ALA A 144 10.21 -38.18 2.88
N LYS A 145 11.33 -37.57 2.45
CA LYS A 145 11.50 -36.11 2.52
C LYS A 145 10.51 -35.38 1.62
N LEU A 146 10.27 -35.86 0.40
CA LEU A 146 9.32 -35.23 -0.51
C LEU A 146 7.91 -35.18 0.12
N LYS A 147 7.42 -36.30 0.65
CA LYS A 147 6.12 -36.37 1.35
C LYS A 147 6.05 -35.47 2.58
N SER A 148 7.15 -35.35 3.33
CA SER A 148 7.23 -34.42 4.48
C SER A 148 7.06 -32.97 4.04
N VAL A 149 7.73 -32.58 2.94
CA VAL A 149 7.57 -31.25 2.35
C VAL A 149 6.13 -31.04 1.89
N THR A 150 5.56 -31.97 1.10
CA THR A 150 4.18 -31.90 0.62
C THR A 150 3.21 -31.63 1.77
N THR A 151 3.34 -32.38 2.86
CA THR A 151 2.50 -32.22 4.05
C THR A 151 2.65 -30.84 4.70
N SER A 152 3.86 -30.28 4.71
CA SER A 152 4.13 -28.97 5.32
C SER A 152 3.50 -27.79 4.56
N VAL A 153 3.41 -27.89 3.23
CA VAL A 153 2.92 -26.80 2.36
C VAL A 153 1.48 -26.95 1.90
N ASN A 154 0.92 -28.16 1.94
CA ASN A 154 -0.45 -28.39 1.49
C ASN A 154 -1.47 -27.61 2.35
N GLY A 155 -2.43 -26.95 1.67
CA GLY A 155 -3.44 -26.09 2.31
C GLY A 155 -2.91 -24.79 2.95
N GLN A 156 -1.62 -24.49 2.85
CA GLN A 156 -1.07 -23.25 3.40
C GLN A 156 -1.54 -22.02 2.62
N VAL A 157 -1.77 -22.15 1.32
CA VAL A 157 -2.32 -21.06 0.51
C VAL A 157 -3.76 -20.76 0.92
N ASP A 158 -4.61 -21.75 1.14
CA ASP A 158 -5.98 -21.54 1.60
C ASP A 158 -6.03 -20.81 2.93
N LYS A 159 -5.19 -21.25 3.89
CA LYS A 159 -5.03 -20.57 5.18
C LYS A 159 -4.61 -19.12 5.00
N LEU A 160 -3.61 -18.87 4.15
CA LEU A 160 -3.11 -17.53 3.86
C LEU A 160 -4.18 -16.63 3.25
N LEU A 161 -4.94 -17.15 2.28
CA LEU A 161 -5.98 -16.39 1.59
C LEU A 161 -7.17 -16.09 2.50
N ALA A 162 -7.46 -16.97 3.47
CA ALA A 162 -8.52 -16.76 4.47
C ALA A 162 -8.23 -15.64 5.48
N ILE A 163 -6.95 -15.29 5.73
CA ILE A 163 -6.59 -14.24 6.70
C ILE A 163 -7.21 -12.90 6.28
N GLN A 164 -8.04 -12.33 7.15
CA GLN A 164 -8.67 -11.04 6.92
C GLN A 164 -7.83 -9.88 7.48
N PRO A 165 -7.96 -8.67 6.92
CA PRO A 165 -7.41 -7.47 7.55
C PRO A 165 -8.14 -7.18 8.87
N GLY A 166 -7.50 -6.38 9.73
CA GLY A 166 -8.04 -6.02 11.04
C GLY A 166 -7.17 -4.97 11.74
N PRO A 167 -7.57 -4.48 12.93
CA PRO A 167 -6.88 -3.41 13.65
C PRO A 167 -5.56 -3.87 14.30
N ASP A 168 -5.42 -5.18 14.58
CA ASP A 168 -4.22 -5.74 15.17
C ASP A 168 -3.25 -6.24 14.08
N GLY A 169 -2.12 -5.54 13.95
CA GLY A 169 -1.09 -5.93 12.99
C GLY A 169 -0.23 -7.10 13.44
N ASP A 170 -0.08 -7.26 14.74
CA ASP A 170 0.75 -8.31 15.32
C ASP A 170 0.00 -9.64 15.26
N ALA A 171 -1.30 -9.65 15.51
CA ALA A 171 -2.14 -10.82 15.27
C ALA A 171 -2.07 -11.29 13.81
N ILE A 172 -2.13 -10.36 12.84
CA ILE A 172 -2.00 -10.71 11.42
C ILE A 172 -0.62 -11.28 11.10
N ARG A 173 0.45 -10.65 11.61
CA ARG A 173 1.82 -11.17 11.42
C ARG A 173 1.98 -12.55 12.04
N ALA A 174 1.44 -12.78 13.24
CA ALA A 174 1.47 -14.05 13.92
C ALA A 174 0.78 -15.16 13.10
N GLN A 175 -0.34 -14.85 12.43
CA GLN A 175 -1.02 -15.79 11.53
C GLN A 175 -0.22 -16.08 10.25
N VAL A 176 0.45 -15.07 9.68
CA VAL A 176 1.25 -15.22 8.45
C VAL A 176 2.60 -15.91 8.71
N GLN A 177 3.16 -15.78 9.91
CA GLN A 177 4.49 -16.29 10.25
C GLN A 177 4.67 -17.80 10.03
N PRO A 178 3.79 -18.70 10.54
CA PRO A 178 3.95 -20.14 10.33
C PRO A 178 3.89 -20.52 8.84
N ILE A 179 3.12 -19.78 8.04
CA ILE A 179 3.03 -19.98 6.58
C ILE A 179 4.35 -19.63 5.90
N ARG A 180 4.99 -18.54 6.32
CA ARG A 180 6.32 -18.14 5.83
C ARG A 180 7.39 -19.16 6.18
N GLU A 181 7.34 -19.69 7.40
CA GLU A 181 8.29 -20.68 7.87
C GLU A 181 8.12 -22.01 7.12
N ALA A 182 6.88 -22.45 6.90
CA ALA A 182 6.57 -23.63 6.09
C ALA A 182 7.15 -23.49 4.67
N ALA A 183 6.86 -22.39 3.95
CA ALA A 183 7.39 -22.16 2.61
C ALA A 183 8.93 -22.10 2.59
N ARG A 184 9.56 -21.42 3.56
CA ARG A 184 11.03 -21.36 3.65
C ARG A 184 11.65 -22.73 3.89
N SER A 185 11.07 -23.51 4.80
CA SER A 185 11.53 -24.87 5.12
C SER A 185 11.40 -25.77 3.90
N ALA A 186 10.22 -25.77 3.26
CA ALA A 186 9.94 -26.50 2.04
C ALA A 186 10.95 -26.19 0.93
N ARG A 187 11.21 -24.91 0.66
CA ARG A 187 12.23 -24.50 -0.31
C ARG A 187 13.62 -25.04 0.00
N THR A 188 14.00 -25.05 1.28
CA THR A 188 15.32 -25.53 1.73
C THR A 188 15.44 -27.03 1.48
N THR A 189 14.42 -27.81 1.85
CA THR A 189 14.38 -29.26 1.62
C THR A 189 14.31 -29.60 0.14
N LEU A 190 13.48 -28.92 -0.67
CA LEU A 190 13.41 -29.16 -2.12
C LEU A 190 14.74 -28.87 -2.83
N ARG A 191 15.59 -27.99 -2.28
CA ARG A 191 16.93 -27.75 -2.82
C ARG A 191 17.91 -28.87 -2.49
N SER A 192 17.75 -29.58 -1.38
CA SER A 192 18.61 -30.72 -1.04
C SER A 192 18.18 -32.03 -1.71
N LEU A 193 17.01 -32.05 -2.35
CA LEU A 193 16.49 -33.18 -3.13
C LEU A 193 16.80 -33.10 -4.63
N LYS A 194 17.36 -31.98 -5.09
CA LYS A 194 17.79 -31.78 -6.49
C LYS A 194 19.25 -32.14 -6.65
#